data_AF-A0A9Q0GM69-F1
#
_entry.id   AF-A0A9Q0GM69-F1
#
_cell.length_a   1.000
_cell.length_b   1.000
_cell.length_c   1.000
_cell.angle_alpha   90.00
_cell.angle_beta   90.00
_cell.angle_gamma   90.00
#
_symmetry.space_group_name_H-M   'P 1'
#
loop_
_entity.id
_entity.type
_entity.pdbx_description
1 polymer ?
#
loop_
_entity_poly.entity_id
_entity_poly.type
_entity_poly.pdbx_seq_one_letter_code
_entity_poly.pdbx_strand_id
1 'polypeptide(L)'
;MIVVIDGSRILGLGDVGVQGIGITIGKLDLYVAAAEINLQRVLPVMINVGTNNEELIKDPPPAYPVHEALAIVESRKGQMYAALPLLRREAVSRFEPITTK
;
A
#
# COMPACT_ATOMS: atom_id res chain seq x y z
N MET A 1 -3.92 -13.03 5.28
CA MET A 1 -2.89 -12.00 5.48
C MET A 1 -3.10 -10.90 4.47
N ILE A 2 -3.29 -9.69 4.96
CA ILE A 2 -3.47 -8.51 4.11
C ILE A 2 -2.29 -7.60 4.41
N VAL A 3 -1.59 -7.16 3.38
CA VAL A 3 -0.55 -6.13 3.50
C VAL A 3 -1.01 -4.93 2.69
N VAL A 4 -0.99 -3.76 3.34
CA VAL A 4 -1.56 -2.53 2.82
C VAL A 4 -0.46 -1.49 2.68
N ILE A 5 -0.47 -0.75 1.57
CA ILE A 5 0.49 0.31 1.27
C ILE A 5 -0.22 1.50 0.61
N ASP A 6 0.26 2.71 0.84
CA ASP A 6 -0.24 3.94 0.19
C ASP A 6 0.80 4.62 -0.73
N GLY A 7 2.03 4.09 -0.78
CA GLY A 7 3.07 4.53 -1.71
C GLY A 7 3.73 5.86 -1.36
N SER A 8 3.28 6.55 -0.31
CA SER A 8 3.75 7.91 0.00
C SER A 8 5.18 7.95 0.54
N ARG A 9 5.72 6.83 1.01
CA ARG A 9 7.10 6.74 1.48
C ARG A 9 7.65 5.32 1.45
N ILE A 10 8.33 4.96 0.38
CA ILE A 10 8.85 3.61 0.14
C ILE A 10 10.35 3.56 0.34
N LEU A 11 10.80 2.86 1.37
CA LEU A 11 12.22 2.61 1.65
C LEU A 11 13.04 3.92 1.56
N GLY A 12 14.09 3.96 0.74
CA GLY A 12 14.86 5.17 0.43
C GLY A 12 14.42 5.91 -0.85
N LEU A 13 13.34 5.48 -1.49
CA LEU A 13 12.84 6.03 -2.76
C LEU A 13 11.87 7.20 -2.59
N GLY A 14 11.34 7.41 -1.38
CA GLY A 14 10.37 8.47 -1.13
C GLY A 14 8.98 8.14 -1.67
N ASP A 15 8.25 9.14 -2.14
CA ASP A 15 6.90 8.98 -2.65
C ASP A 15 6.93 8.42 -4.09
N VAL A 16 6.39 7.22 -4.24
CA VAL A 16 6.27 6.52 -5.52
C VAL A 16 4.80 6.31 -5.93
N GLY A 17 3.85 6.83 -5.13
CA GLY A 17 2.42 6.65 -5.33
C GLY A 17 2.01 5.20 -5.62
N VAL A 18 1.11 5.02 -6.58
CA VAL A 18 0.56 3.71 -7.00
C VAL A 18 1.61 2.70 -7.47
N GLN A 19 2.80 3.15 -7.86
CA GLN A 19 3.88 2.27 -8.33
C GLN A 19 4.47 1.42 -7.19
N GLY A 20 4.21 1.79 -5.93
CA GLY A 20 4.68 1.06 -4.75
C GLY A 20 4.05 -0.34 -4.55
N ILE A 21 3.01 -0.72 -5.30
CA ILE A 21 2.32 -2.01 -5.14
C ILE A 21 3.25 -3.23 -5.27
N GLY A 22 4.30 -3.14 -6.09
CA GLY A 22 5.28 -4.22 -6.28
C GLY A 22 6.02 -4.60 -5.00
N ILE A 23 6.25 -3.64 -4.09
CA ILE A 23 6.88 -3.87 -2.79
C ILE A 23 6.01 -4.79 -1.94
N THR A 24 4.70 -4.54 -1.94
CA THR A 24 3.73 -5.33 -1.17
C THR A 24 3.62 -6.75 -1.70
N ILE A 25 3.65 -6.92 -3.03
CA ILE A 25 3.67 -8.24 -3.67
C ILE A 25 4.92 -9.01 -3.24
N GLY A 26 6.11 -8.42 -3.39
CA GLY A 26 7.36 -9.08 -2.98
C GLY A 26 7.43 -9.43 -1.49
N LYS A 27 6.88 -8.58 -0.61
CA LYS A 27 6.79 -8.87 0.83
C LYS A 27 5.87 -10.06 1.13
N LEU A 28 4.76 -10.16 0.42
CA LEU A 28 3.87 -11.31 0.52
C LEU A 28 4.52 -12.58 -0.03
N ASP A 29 5.24 -12.51 -1.15
CA ASP A 29 5.97 -13.66 -1.70
C ASP A 29 7.00 -14.20 -0.70
N LEU A 30 7.72 -13.32 0.00
CA LEU A 30 8.64 -13.73 1.06
C LEU A 30 7.91 -14.44 2.21
N TYR A 31 6.75 -13.95 2.63
CA TYR A 31 5.97 -14.60 3.68
C TYR A 31 5.36 -15.94 3.25
N VAL A 32 4.90 -16.04 2.00
CA VAL A 32 4.45 -17.30 1.41
C VAL A 32 5.60 -18.31 1.38
N ALA A 33 6.76 -17.91 0.87
CA ALA A 33 7.91 -18.79 0.68
C ALA A 33 8.59 -19.18 2.01
N ALA A 34 8.75 -18.25 2.94
CA ALA A 34 9.50 -18.47 4.18
C ALA A 34 8.66 -19.02 5.35
N ALA A 35 7.36 -18.72 5.37
CA ALA A 35 6.45 -19.12 6.46
C ALA A 35 5.35 -20.09 5.99
N GLU A 36 5.49 -20.65 4.78
CA GLU A 36 4.57 -21.62 4.16
C GLU A 36 3.09 -21.16 4.19
N ILE A 37 2.87 -19.85 4.04
CA ILE A 37 1.51 -19.29 4.00
C ILE A 37 0.90 -19.60 2.63
N ASN A 38 -0.31 -20.16 2.63
CA ASN A 38 -1.06 -20.41 1.39
C ASN A 38 -1.31 -19.11 0.62
N LEU A 39 -0.92 -19.06 -0.67
CA LEU A 39 -1.14 -17.95 -1.60
C LEU A 39 -2.61 -17.49 -1.67
N GLN A 40 -3.56 -18.40 -1.57
CA GLN A 40 -5.00 -18.08 -1.55
C GLN A 40 -5.43 -17.33 -0.28
N ARG A 41 -4.55 -17.25 0.72
CA ARG A 41 -4.79 -16.56 1.99
C ARG A 41 -4.03 -15.24 2.09
N VAL A 42 -3.36 -14.77 1.03
CA VAL A 42 -2.68 -13.47 1.03
C VAL A 42 -3.35 -12.48 0.08
N LEU A 43 -3.37 -11.20 0.43
CA LEU A 43 -3.96 -10.14 -0.38
C LEU A 43 -3.11 -8.86 -0.29
N PRO A 44 -2.44 -8.45 -1.39
CA PRO A 44 -1.80 -7.15 -1.48
C PRO A 44 -2.86 -6.07 -1.73
N VAL A 45 -2.77 -4.95 -1.00
CA VAL A 45 -3.70 -3.82 -1.15
C VAL A 45 -2.92 -2.51 -1.30
N MET A 46 -3.16 -1.80 -2.40
CA MET A 46 -2.71 -0.43 -2.61
C MET A 46 -3.86 0.53 -2.33
N ILE A 47 -3.65 1.48 -1.44
CA ILE A 47 -4.56 2.60 -1.22
C ILE A 47 -4.03 3.79 -2.04
N ASN A 48 -4.70 4.09 -3.15
CA ASN A 48 -4.36 5.27 -3.94
C ASN A 48 -4.93 6.54 -3.29
N VAL A 49 -4.06 7.29 -2.61
CA VAL A 49 -4.37 8.57 -1.95
C VAL A 49 -3.89 9.79 -2.76
N GLY A 50 -3.37 9.55 -3.95
CA GLY A 50 -2.55 10.51 -4.70
C GLY A 50 -1.07 10.44 -4.31
N THR A 51 -0.26 11.28 -4.96
CA THR A 51 1.18 11.39 -4.75
C THR A 51 1.59 12.86 -4.74
N ASN A 52 2.63 13.20 -3.98
CA ASN A 52 3.28 14.51 -3.98
C ASN A 52 4.47 14.56 -4.96
N ASN A 53 4.74 13.46 -5.67
CA ASN A 53 5.84 13.38 -6.62
C ASN A 53 5.44 14.03 -7.96
N GLU A 54 5.93 15.25 -8.21
CA GLU A 54 5.63 16.01 -9.42
C GLU A 54 6.06 15.29 -10.72
N GLU A 55 7.13 14.50 -10.67
CA GLU A 55 7.59 13.74 -11.83
C GLU A 55 6.54 12.70 -12.22
N LEU A 56 5.96 12.01 -11.23
CA LEU A 56 4.90 11.03 -11.45
C LEU A 56 3.58 11.65 -11.92
N ILE A 57 3.29 12.89 -11.53
CA ILE A 57 2.09 13.62 -11.97
C ILE A 57 2.23 14.09 -13.43
N LYS A 58 3.45 14.46 -13.84
CA LYS A 58 3.74 15.02 -15.17
C LYS A 58 4.04 13.95 -16.23
N ASP A 59 4.40 12.74 -15.82
CA ASP A 59 4.63 11.59 -16.72
C ASP A 59 3.32 11.19 -17.44
N PRO A 60 3.36 10.69 -18.70
CA PRO A 60 2.14 10.24 -19.37
C PRO A 60 1.47 9.17 -18.52
N PRO A 61 0.13 9.19 -18.41
CA PRO A 61 -0.55 8.52 -17.33
C PRO A 61 -0.16 7.03 -17.31
N PRO A 62 0.38 6.52 -16.19
CA PRO A 62 0.55 5.08 -16.05
C PRO A 62 -0.82 4.41 -16.17
N ALA A 63 -0.86 3.07 -16.22
CA ALA A 63 -2.11 2.30 -16.32
C ALA A 63 -3.17 2.61 -15.23
N TYR A 64 -2.86 3.48 -14.25
CA TYR A 64 -3.67 3.86 -13.12
C TYR A 64 -3.73 5.38 -12.95
N PRO A 65 -4.82 5.94 -12.39
CA PRO A 65 -4.96 7.38 -12.16
C PRO A 65 -3.90 7.91 -11.20
N VAL A 66 -3.10 8.87 -11.68
CA VAL A 66 -2.18 9.67 -10.83
C VAL A 66 -2.80 11.04 -10.62
N HIS A 67 -2.86 11.45 -9.36
CA HIS A 67 -3.36 12.77 -8.95
C HIS A 67 -2.56 13.25 -7.75
N GLU A 68 -2.57 14.55 -7.54
CA GLU A 68 -1.94 15.18 -6.38
C GLU A 68 -2.58 14.64 -5.08
N ALA A 69 -1.74 14.40 -4.07
CA ALA A 69 -2.24 13.93 -2.79
C ALA A 69 -3.12 15.00 -2.13
N LEU A 70 -4.41 14.69 -1.95
CA LEU A 70 -5.32 15.58 -1.28
C LEU A 70 -5.13 15.46 0.24
N ALA A 71 -4.83 16.57 0.92
CA ALA A 71 -4.67 16.64 2.37
C ALA A 71 -5.87 16.05 3.16
N ILE A 72 -7.08 16.14 2.60
CA ILE A 72 -8.30 15.53 3.15
C ILE A 72 -8.20 13.99 3.18
N VAL A 73 -7.63 13.39 2.14
CA VAL A 73 -7.43 11.94 2.03
C VAL A 73 -6.31 11.50 2.97
N GLU A 74 -5.22 12.27 3.07
CA GLU A 74 -4.17 12.05 4.07
C GLU A 74 -4.71 12.10 5.51
N SER A 75 -5.55 13.08 5.83
CA SER A 75 -6.21 13.20 7.14
C SER A 75 -7.10 11.99 7.46
N ARG A 76 -7.69 11.36 6.43
CA ARG A 76 -8.54 10.16 6.58
C ARG A 76 -7.80 8.83 6.50
N LYS A 77 -6.50 8.80 6.13
CA LYS A 77 -5.67 7.58 6.12
C LYS A 77 -5.76 6.84 7.46
N GLY A 78 -5.67 7.57 8.57
CA GLY A 78 -5.77 7.00 9.92
C GLY A 78 -7.11 6.28 10.18
N GLN A 79 -8.23 6.82 9.69
CA GLN A 79 -9.53 6.16 9.81
C GLN A 79 -9.62 4.90 8.94
N MET A 80 -9.05 4.96 7.74
CA MET A 80 -9.03 3.81 6.84
C MET A 80 -8.16 2.69 7.38
N TYR A 81 -7.00 3.03 7.97
CA TYR A 81 -6.16 2.07 8.70
C TYR A 81 -6.86 1.51 9.94
N ALA A 82 -7.60 2.34 10.68
CA ALA A 82 -8.39 1.91 11.83
C ALA A 82 -9.58 1.01 11.48
N ALA A 83 -10.06 1.05 10.23
CA ALA A 83 -11.13 0.20 9.73
C ALA A 83 -10.64 -1.17 9.21
N LEU A 84 -9.34 -1.32 8.89
CA LEU A 84 -8.77 -2.58 8.40
C LEU A 84 -9.03 -3.79 9.32
N PRO A 85 -8.97 -3.68 10.67
CA PRO A 85 -9.30 -4.78 11.56
C PRO A 85 -10.78 -5.22 11.47
N LEU A 86 -11.68 -4.36 10.99
CA LEU A 86 -13.12 -4.65 10.88
C LEU A 86 -13.47 -5.52 9.67
N LEU A 87 -12.55 -5.69 8.70
CA LEU A 87 -12.73 -6.57 7.54
C LEU A 87 -12.68 -8.08 7.88
N ARG A 88 -12.92 -8.47 9.14
CA ARG A 88 -12.64 -9.83 9.61
C ARG A 88 -13.90 -10.69 9.81
N ARG A 89 -13.89 -11.87 9.15
CA ARG A 89 -14.29 -13.14 9.77
C ARG A 89 -13.16 -14.19 9.80
N GLU A 90 -12.21 -14.20 8.85
CA GLU A 90 -11.10 -15.19 8.84
C GLU A 90 -9.68 -14.69 8.44
N ALA A 91 -9.48 -13.43 8.04
CA ALA A 91 -8.15 -12.97 7.61
C ALA A 91 -7.27 -12.52 8.80
N VAL A 92 -6.10 -13.15 9.01
CA VAL A 92 -5.04 -12.65 9.90
C VAL A 92 -4.47 -11.36 9.29
N SER A 93 -4.80 -10.19 9.81
CA SER A 93 -4.25 -8.91 9.35
C SER A 93 -3.02 -8.54 10.19
N ARG A 94 -1.82 -8.80 9.69
CA ARG A 94 -0.59 -8.21 10.24
C ARG A 94 -0.33 -6.93 9.45
N PHE A 95 -0.69 -5.80 10.04
CA PHE A 95 -0.41 -4.49 9.46
C PHE A 95 1.04 -4.16 9.72
N GLU A 96 1.87 -4.20 8.69
CA GLU A 96 3.22 -3.66 8.74
C GLU A 96 3.26 -2.42 7.88
N PRO A 97 3.14 -1.22 8.49
CA PRO A 97 3.27 0.01 7.74
C PRO A 97 4.67 0.08 7.16
N ILE A 98 4.79 0.00 5.83
CA ILE A 98 6.06 0.23 5.12
C ILE A 98 6.25 1.75 4.97
N THR A 99 6.12 2.47 6.08
CA THR A 99 6.49 3.88 6.22
C THR A 99 7.58 3.94 7.27
N THR A 100 8.84 4.14 6.84
CA THR A 100 9.92 4.50 7.77
C THR A 100 9.61 5.87 8.36
N LYS A 101 9.70 5.98 9.70
CA LYS A 101 9.46 7.19 10.50
C LYS A 101 9.99 8.48 9.86
#